data_AF-A0A7G8XDC0-F1
#
_entry.id   AF-A0A7G8XDC0-F1
#
_cell.length_a   1.000
_cell.length_b   1.000
_cell.length_c   1.000
_cell.angle_alpha   90.00
_cell.angle_beta   90.00
_cell.angle_gamma   90.00
#
_symmetry.space_group_name_H-M   'P 1'
#
loop_
_entity.id
_entity.type
_entity.pdbx_description
1 polymer ?
#
loop_
_entity_poly.entity_id
_entity_poly.type
_entity_poly.pdbx_seq_one_letter_code
_entity_poly.pdbx_strand_id
1 'polypeptide(L)'
;MKIDNIMQEFILFLNPLSFLLFVYGIALFIKSTKRRNIYILTISVMTSIVMFSNAVFYRFFNDFITLPVLFQTSNFGDLSSSVTANLMVTDIFFFTDVFIIFLAIKFIPKTDRVEQSNKIGRKLYFVMTAAVIMVNLGLAEMERPQLLTRSFDRELLVKNIGTYNYHIYDLVIQSKSHAQRALADGSELVEVGNYINANYAAPDPEMYGVAKGRNIIAISLESLQSFVINEEMDGHVITPFLNELTKDPDTFYFSDFYHNTGLGKTSDSEFIIENSLYPRNGSAVFFTHSGNTYQSMAAQLGENGYFTNVMHANNRSFWNRDIMYGALGIDKFYDLESYTVGEGEAVNWGMKDIPFIDQSVELMKEMPQPFYSRLITLTNHHPFDLDEEDKLIPEYTSNSNTLNKYFQTVRYMDEAIKVLFEDLKASGLYDNSIIVMYGDHYGISENHNKAMGMYLDKEITPYDNAKLQRVPLYIHIPGYGKGKTMDEVSGQIDLKPTLLHLMGLETKDDMYLGSDIFSPDHEPFTIFRDGRFVTDKNVYAQEVCYDSKTGEETDMAECEPFIERAATELNYSDMIINGDLLRFKEEQEQSPELNSKSKE
;
A
#
# COMPACT_ATOMS: atom_id res chain seq x y z
N MET A 1 -8.67 9.94 -12.92
CA MET A 1 -10.10 9.85 -13.30
C MET A 1 -10.36 10.18 -14.77
N LYS A 2 -10.44 9.14 -15.61
CA LYS A 2 -11.02 9.22 -16.96
C LYS A 2 -12.55 9.21 -16.85
N ILE A 3 -13.23 9.95 -17.73
CA ILE A 3 -14.70 9.98 -17.81
C ILE A 3 -15.08 9.28 -19.12
N ASP A 4 -15.86 8.21 -19.00
CA ASP A 4 -16.05 7.26 -20.10
C ASP A 4 -17.37 7.49 -20.84
N ASN A 5 -18.35 8.13 -20.19
CA ASN A 5 -19.67 8.37 -20.78
C ASN A 5 -20.39 9.60 -20.19
N ILE A 6 -21.49 10.00 -20.84
CA ILE A 6 -22.32 11.16 -20.44
C ILE A 6 -23.01 10.94 -19.08
N MET A 7 -23.32 9.69 -18.72
CA MET A 7 -23.91 9.38 -17.41
C MET A 7 -22.94 9.73 -16.29
N GLN A 8 -21.66 9.36 -16.45
CA GLN A 8 -20.61 9.68 -15.50
C GLN A 8 -20.38 11.20 -15.39
N GLU A 9 -20.40 11.95 -16.50
CA GLU A 9 -20.36 13.42 -16.45
C GLU A 9 -21.52 14.00 -15.64
N PHE A 10 -22.74 13.47 -15.86
CA PHE A 10 -23.92 13.91 -15.14
C PHE A 10 -23.86 13.56 -13.64
N ILE A 11 -23.41 12.36 -13.31
CA ILE A 11 -23.18 11.91 -11.94
C ILE A 11 -22.16 12.82 -11.26
N LEU A 12 -21.00 13.07 -11.89
CA LEU A 12 -19.96 13.96 -11.36
C LEU A 12 -20.47 15.38 -11.08
N PHE A 13 -21.34 15.92 -11.94
CA PHE A 13 -21.99 17.21 -11.70
C PHE A 13 -22.96 17.17 -10.50
N LEU A 14 -23.74 16.10 -10.37
CA LEU A 14 -24.76 15.94 -9.32
C LEU A 14 -24.17 15.61 -7.94
N ASN A 15 -23.05 14.88 -7.91
CA ASN A 15 -22.37 14.37 -6.72
C ASN A 15 -22.14 15.45 -5.64
N PRO A 16 -21.43 16.56 -5.91
CA PRO A 16 -21.19 17.57 -4.89
C PRO A 16 -22.48 18.29 -4.50
N LEU A 17 -23.44 18.43 -5.42
CA LEU A 17 -24.68 19.16 -5.18
C LEU A 17 -25.51 18.50 -4.07
N SER A 18 -25.58 17.17 -4.04
CA SER A 18 -26.38 16.42 -3.06
C SER A 18 -25.95 16.70 -1.62
N PHE A 19 -24.64 16.66 -1.36
CA PHE A 19 -24.05 17.01 -0.07
C PHE A 19 -24.16 18.51 0.24
N LEU A 20 -23.80 19.37 -0.72
CA LEU A 20 -23.77 20.82 -0.53
C LEU A 20 -25.16 21.39 -0.24
N LEU A 21 -26.21 20.89 -0.91
CA LEU A 21 -27.60 21.26 -0.60
C LEU A 21 -27.96 20.90 0.85
N PHE A 22 -27.53 19.74 1.34
CA PHE A 22 -27.82 19.36 2.72
C PHE A 22 -27.14 20.30 3.73
N VAL A 23 -25.83 20.52 3.61
CA VAL A 23 -25.08 21.33 4.58
C VAL A 23 -25.45 22.81 4.50
N TYR A 24 -25.54 23.41 3.31
CA TYR A 24 -25.97 24.81 3.19
C TYR A 24 -27.44 25.00 3.57
N GLY A 25 -28.28 23.98 3.38
CA GLY A 25 -29.68 23.98 3.81
C GLY A 25 -29.89 24.24 5.31
N ILE A 26 -28.93 23.85 6.15
CA ILE A 26 -28.98 24.09 7.61
C ILE A 26 -29.03 25.60 7.91
N ALA A 27 -28.46 26.44 7.04
CA ALA A 27 -28.50 27.90 7.17
C ALA A 27 -29.93 28.46 7.19
N LEU A 28 -30.91 27.74 6.61
CA LEU A 28 -32.34 28.12 6.60
C LEU A 28 -32.97 28.10 8.00
N PHE A 29 -32.35 27.41 8.98
CA PHE A 29 -32.80 27.40 10.37
C PHE A 29 -32.19 28.52 11.23
N ILE A 30 -31.16 29.22 10.72
CA ILE A 30 -30.42 30.22 11.49
C ILE A 30 -31.09 31.59 11.36
N LYS A 31 -31.71 32.04 12.45
CA LYS A 31 -32.49 33.29 12.49
C LYS A 31 -31.65 34.57 12.40
N SER A 32 -30.42 34.55 12.89
CA SER A 32 -29.56 35.73 12.92
C SER A 32 -28.74 35.81 11.63
N THR A 33 -28.87 36.90 10.87
CA THR A 33 -28.08 37.16 9.65
C THR A 33 -26.58 37.03 9.92
N LYS A 34 -26.09 37.55 11.05
CA LYS A 34 -24.69 37.42 11.44
C LYS A 34 -24.28 35.96 11.62
N ARG A 35 -25.05 35.17 12.38
CA ARG A 35 -24.76 33.75 12.62
C ARG A 35 -24.89 32.92 11.35
N ARG A 36 -25.86 33.22 10.49
CA ARG A 36 -26.06 32.54 9.21
C ARG A 36 -24.89 32.78 8.27
N ASN A 37 -24.44 34.03 8.15
CA ASN A 37 -23.31 34.38 7.29
C ASN A 37 -22.00 33.76 7.81
N ILE A 38 -21.80 33.74 9.15
CA ILE A 38 -20.67 33.01 9.76
C ILE A 38 -20.76 31.53 9.40
N TYR A 39 -21.93 30.90 9.58
CA TYR A 39 -22.13 29.49 9.25
C TYR A 39 -21.82 29.16 7.79
N ILE A 40 -22.36 29.93 6.85
CA ILE A 40 -22.12 29.73 5.40
C ILE A 40 -20.62 29.86 5.09
N LEU A 41 -19.96 30.89 5.62
CA LEU A 41 -18.52 31.09 5.41
C LEU A 41 -17.71 29.95 6.02
N THR A 42 -18.04 29.51 7.24
CA THR A 42 -17.38 28.38 7.89
C THR A 42 -17.55 27.09 7.10
N ILE A 43 -18.76 26.77 6.64
CA ILE A 43 -19.01 25.58 5.83
C ILE A 43 -18.23 25.65 4.51
N SER A 44 -18.24 26.79 3.81
CA SER A 44 -17.45 26.98 2.58
C SER A 44 -15.96 26.75 2.82
N VAL A 45 -15.39 27.34 3.88
CA VAL A 45 -13.99 27.10 4.27
C VAL A 45 -13.73 25.61 4.52
N MET A 46 -14.58 24.94 5.30
CA MET A 46 -14.41 23.53 5.61
C MET A 46 -14.50 22.65 4.35
N THR A 47 -15.47 22.90 3.47
CA THR A 47 -15.64 22.13 2.23
C THR A 47 -14.49 22.36 1.25
N SER A 48 -13.94 23.58 1.20
CA SER A 48 -12.74 23.89 0.40
C SER A 48 -11.50 23.21 0.96
N ILE A 49 -11.31 23.19 2.29
CA ILE A 49 -10.21 22.46 2.94
C ILE A 49 -10.30 20.97 2.61
N VAL A 50 -11.47 20.34 2.74
CA VAL A 50 -11.63 18.91 2.43
C VAL A 50 -11.24 18.60 0.98
N MET A 51 -11.68 19.43 0.03
CA MET A 51 -11.33 19.26 -1.39
C MET A 51 -9.84 19.49 -1.64
N PHE A 52 -9.28 20.57 -1.11
CA PHE A 52 -7.86 20.89 -1.22
C PHE A 52 -7.00 19.75 -0.65
N SER A 53 -7.28 19.30 0.58
CA SER A 53 -6.53 18.23 1.22
C SER A 53 -6.59 16.93 0.42
N ASN A 54 -7.76 16.53 -0.09
CA ASN A 54 -7.86 15.33 -0.94
C ASN A 54 -7.11 15.49 -2.25
N ALA A 55 -7.13 16.67 -2.88
CA ALA A 55 -6.41 16.91 -4.12
C ALA A 55 -4.88 16.86 -3.95
N VAL A 56 -4.36 17.36 -2.82
CA VAL A 56 -2.93 17.26 -2.49
C VAL A 56 -2.56 15.82 -2.14
N PHE A 57 -3.41 15.14 -1.36
CA PHE A 57 -3.19 13.75 -0.97
C PHE A 57 -3.19 12.80 -2.18
N TYR A 58 -4.14 12.96 -3.11
CA TYR A 58 -4.25 12.16 -4.33
C TYR A 58 -3.03 12.33 -5.24
N ARG A 59 -2.42 13.53 -5.28
CA ARG A 59 -1.17 13.77 -6.03
C ARG A 59 0.00 12.90 -5.58
N PHE A 60 0.00 12.46 -4.32
CA PHE A 60 1.05 11.61 -3.77
C PHE A 60 0.63 10.13 -3.70
N PHE A 61 -0.55 9.84 -3.17
CA PHE A 61 -1.01 8.47 -2.92
C PHE A 61 -1.78 7.83 -4.07
N ASN A 62 -2.15 8.58 -5.13
CA ASN A 62 -3.14 8.18 -6.14
C ASN A 62 -4.45 7.68 -5.53
N ASP A 63 -4.80 8.24 -4.38
CA ASP A 63 -5.96 7.79 -3.64
C ASP A 63 -6.50 8.91 -2.75
N PHE A 64 -7.61 8.64 -2.05
CA PHE A 64 -8.33 9.64 -1.25
C PHE A 64 -8.00 9.53 0.24
N ILE A 65 -8.18 10.65 0.96
CA ILE A 65 -7.98 10.66 2.42
C ILE A 65 -9.07 9.83 3.06
N THR A 66 -8.71 8.93 3.96
CA THR A 66 -9.65 8.22 4.82
C THR A 66 -9.59 8.79 6.22
N LEU A 67 -10.63 8.54 7.01
CA LEU A 67 -10.72 8.98 8.39
C LEU A 67 -9.59 8.41 9.27
N PRO A 68 -9.18 7.13 9.17
CA PRO A 68 -8.07 6.62 9.97
C PRO A 68 -6.74 7.31 9.66
N VAL A 69 -6.49 7.66 8.39
CA VAL A 69 -5.26 8.36 7.97
C VAL A 69 -5.12 9.72 8.66
N LEU A 70 -6.24 10.44 8.89
CA LEU A 70 -6.22 11.70 9.63
C LEU A 70 -5.76 11.57 11.09
N PHE A 71 -5.81 10.36 11.65
CA PHE A 71 -5.37 10.07 13.02
C PHE A 71 -3.96 9.48 13.10
N GLN A 72 -3.26 9.29 11.98
CA GLN A 72 -1.87 8.79 11.94
C GLN A 72 -0.85 9.90 12.26
N THR A 73 -0.96 10.53 13.42
CA THR A 73 -0.23 11.76 13.74
C THR A 73 1.29 11.60 13.84
N SER A 74 1.79 10.39 14.11
CA SER A 74 3.24 10.15 14.24
C SER A 74 3.99 10.33 12.92
N ASN A 75 3.32 10.12 11.77
CA ASN A 75 3.96 10.25 10.46
C ASN A 75 4.07 11.70 9.95
N PHE A 76 3.37 12.66 10.58
CA PHE A 76 3.17 14.00 10.01
C PHE A 76 4.44 14.87 9.98
N GLY A 77 5.30 14.80 10.99
CA GLY A 77 6.53 15.61 11.03
C GLY A 77 7.49 15.21 9.92
N ASP A 78 7.62 13.90 9.79
CA ASP A 78 8.53 13.18 8.92
C ASP A 78 8.15 13.27 7.42
N LEU A 79 6.85 13.28 7.11
CA LEU A 79 6.34 13.40 5.73
C LEU A 79 6.17 14.84 5.22
N SER A 80 6.60 15.86 5.98
CA SER A 80 6.32 17.26 5.66
C SER A 80 6.96 17.74 4.34
N SER A 81 8.16 17.25 4.00
CA SER A 81 8.82 17.51 2.70
C SER A 81 8.04 16.90 1.53
N SER A 82 7.53 15.67 1.71
CA SER A 82 6.69 14.99 0.71
C SER A 82 5.40 15.76 0.45
N VAL A 83 4.75 16.29 1.49
CA VAL A 83 3.54 17.11 1.34
C VAL A 83 3.83 18.41 0.60
N THR A 84 4.90 19.13 0.98
CA THR A 84 5.23 20.42 0.36
C THR A 84 5.65 20.27 -1.11
N ALA A 85 6.32 19.18 -1.48
CA ALA A 85 6.67 18.84 -2.86
C ALA A 85 5.45 18.64 -3.79
N ASN A 86 4.27 18.32 -3.21
CA ASN A 86 3.04 18.09 -3.95
C ASN A 86 2.12 19.32 -4.06
N LEU A 87 2.45 20.45 -3.41
CA LEU A 87 1.65 21.67 -3.47
C LEU A 87 1.83 22.39 -4.82
N MET A 88 0.75 22.96 -5.34
CA MET A 88 0.74 23.75 -6.57
C MET A 88 0.22 25.16 -6.31
N VAL A 89 0.76 26.16 -7.02
CA VAL A 89 0.29 27.55 -6.91
C VAL A 89 -1.20 27.67 -7.26
N THR A 90 -1.70 26.84 -8.17
CA THR A 90 -3.12 26.77 -8.56
C THR A 90 -4.04 26.30 -7.44
N ASP A 91 -3.51 25.71 -6.36
CA ASP A 91 -4.34 25.23 -5.24
C ASP A 91 -5.08 26.35 -4.51
N ILE A 92 -4.62 27.61 -4.64
CA ILE A 92 -5.34 28.77 -4.11
C ILE A 92 -6.78 28.87 -4.65
N PHE A 93 -7.03 28.34 -5.85
CA PHE A 93 -8.35 28.41 -6.48
C PHE A 93 -9.41 27.52 -5.81
N PHE A 94 -9.03 26.53 -4.98
CA PHE A 94 -9.98 25.78 -4.14
C PHE A 94 -10.74 26.67 -3.15
N PHE A 95 -10.23 27.86 -2.85
CA PHE A 95 -10.81 28.83 -1.92
C PHE A 95 -11.49 30.02 -2.63
N THR A 96 -11.71 29.94 -3.94
CA THR A 96 -12.33 31.01 -4.73
C THR A 96 -13.75 31.32 -4.26
N ASP A 97 -14.55 30.29 -3.97
CA ASP A 97 -15.91 30.41 -3.45
C ASP A 97 -15.93 31.06 -2.07
N VAL A 98 -15.01 30.68 -1.18
CA VAL A 98 -14.80 31.28 0.14
C VAL A 98 -14.57 32.78 0.00
N PHE A 99 -13.68 33.18 -0.92
CA PHE A 99 -13.37 34.58 -1.17
C PHE A 99 -14.59 35.34 -1.71
N ILE A 100 -15.32 34.77 -2.68
CA ILE A 100 -16.54 35.36 -3.23
C ILE A 100 -17.62 35.52 -2.14
N ILE A 101 -17.85 34.50 -1.31
CA ILE A 101 -18.81 34.53 -0.21
C ILE A 101 -18.41 35.58 0.82
N PHE A 102 -17.11 35.68 1.15
CA PHE A 102 -16.59 36.70 2.05
C PHE A 102 -16.85 38.12 1.50
N LEU A 103 -16.58 38.37 0.22
CA LEU A 103 -16.88 39.64 -0.43
C LEU A 103 -18.39 39.92 -0.45
N ALA A 104 -19.21 38.93 -0.77
CA ALA A 104 -20.67 39.04 -0.77
C ALA A 104 -21.20 39.44 0.61
N ILE A 105 -20.71 38.82 1.69
CA ILE A 105 -21.09 39.15 3.07
C ILE A 105 -20.70 40.59 3.45
N LYS A 106 -19.59 41.10 2.91
CA LYS A 106 -19.07 42.44 3.21
C LYS A 106 -19.76 43.54 2.40
N PHE A 107 -20.03 43.30 1.13
CA PHE A 107 -20.44 44.33 0.17
C PHE A 107 -21.92 44.29 -0.22
N ILE A 108 -22.62 43.15 -0.06
CA ILE A 108 -24.07 43.10 -0.32
C ILE A 108 -24.80 43.77 0.84
N PRO A 109 -25.66 44.77 0.57
CA PRO A 109 -26.42 45.45 1.61
C PRO A 109 -27.23 44.46 2.45
N LYS A 110 -27.13 44.57 3.78
CA LYS A 110 -27.93 43.77 4.70
C LYS A 110 -29.37 44.28 4.67
N THR A 111 -30.30 43.46 4.20
CA THR A 111 -31.73 43.74 4.35
C THR A 111 -32.16 43.42 5.78
N ASP A 112 -32.80 44.38 6.46
CA ASP A 112 -33.30 44.20 7.84
C ASP A 112 -34.44 43.17 7.95
N ARG A 113 -35.05 42.81 6.81
CA ARG A 113 -36.04 41.74 6.72
C ARG A 113 -35.36 40.44 6.29
N VAL A 114 -35.14 39.56 7.25
CA VAL A 114 -34.98 38.13 6.96
C VAL A 114 -36.40 37.59 6.78
N GLU A 115 -36.90 37.48 5.55
CA GLU A 115 -38.07 36.65 5.29
C GLU A 115 -37.70 35.22 5.67
N GLN A 116 -38.22 34.75 6.80
CA GLN A 116 -38.02 33.38 7.19
C GLN A 116 -38.70 32.49 6.17
N SER A 117 -37.95 31.54 5.59
CA SER A 117 -38.56 30.45 4.85
C SER A 117 -39.64 29.83 5.73
N ASN A 118 -40.88 29.84 5.25
CA ASN A 118 -41.99 29.23 5.97
C ASN A 118 -41.69 27.73 6.23
N LYS A 119 -42.36 27.13 7.22
CA LYS A 119 -42.11 25.72 7.60
C LYS A 119 -42.26 24.77 6.40
N ILE A 120 -43.20 25.09 5.49
CA ILE A 120 -43.47 24.33 4.27
C ILE A 120 -42.27 24.39 3.31
N GLY A 121 -41.70 25.56 3.07
CA GLY A 121 -40.56 25.77 2.17
C GLY A 121 -39.31 25.08 2.67
N ARG A 122 -39.04 25.10 3.99
CA ARG A 122 -37.92 24.32 4.57
C ARG A 122 -38.15 22.81 4.40
N LYS A 123 -39.36 22.33 4.67
CA LYS A 123 -39.69 20.91 4.52
C LYS A 123 -39.54 20.48 3.06
N LEU A 124 -40.04 21.29 2.12
CA LEU A 124 -39.91 21.06 0.68
C LEU A 124 -38.44 21.06 0.24
N TYR A 125 -37.63 22.01 0.73
CA TYR A 125 -36.20 22.05 0.45
C TYR A 125 -35.51 20.73 0.83
N PHE A 126 -35.68 20.26 2.07
CA PHE A 126 -35.03 19.02 2.51
C PHE A 126 -35.61 17.77 1.85
N VAL A 127 -36.89 17.77 1.46
CA VAL A 127 -37.47 16.69 0.63
C VAL A 127 -36.80 16.66 -0.74
N MET A 128 -36.59 17.82 -1.37
CA MET A 128 -35.87 17.91 -2.64
C MET A 128 -34.40 17.51 -2.50
N THR A 129 -33.72 17.93 -1.43
CA THR A 129 -32.34 17.51 -1.14
C THR A 129 -32.25 15.99 -0.97
N ALA A 130 -33.17 15.38 -0.21
CA ALA A 130 -33.22 13.92 -0.05
C ALA A 130 -33.50 13.22 -1.38
N ALA A 131 -34.39 13.76 -2.23
CA ALA A 131 -34.63 13.24 -3.56
C ALA A 131 -33.37 13.30 -4.44
N VAL A 132 -32.61 14.41 -4.39
CA VAL A 132 -31.34 14.55 -5.12
C VAL A 132 -30.29 13.54 -4.63
N ILE A 133 -30.16 13.32 -3.32
CA ILE A 133 -29.26 12.30 -2.76
C ILE A 133 -29.66 10.91 -3.23
N MET A 134 -30.95 10.57 -3.16
CA MET A 134 -31.46 9.25 -3.59
C MET A 134 -31.30 9.02 -5.09
N VAL A 135 -31.55 10.04 -5.91
CA VAL A 135 -31.31 9.97 -7.36
C VAL A 135 -29.82 9.78 -7.64
N ASN A 136 -28.96 10.53 -6.95
CA ASN A 136 -27.52 10.40 -7.11
C ASN A 136 -27.02 9.00 -6.75
N LEU A 137 -27.41 8.46 -5.60
CA LEU A 137 -27.09 7.08 -5.20
C LEU A 137 -27.70 6.04 -6.15
N GLY A 138 -28.93 6.25 -6.62
CA GLY A 138 -29.58 5.35 -7.57
C GLY A 138 -28.86 5.32 -8.92
N LEU A 139 -28.41 6.47 -9.42
CA LEU A 139 -27.61 6.55 -10.64
C LEU A 139 -26.22 5.92 -10.46
N ALA A 140 -25.58 6.15 -9.30
CA ALA A 140 -24.31 5.52 -8.96
C ALA A 140 -24.40 3.98 -8.92
N GLU A 141 -25.45 3.43 -8.31
CA GLU A 141 -25.69 1.97 -8.24
C GLU A 141 -26.11 1.38 -9.61
N MET A 142 -26.80 2.16 -10.44
CA MET A 142 -27.12 1.75 -11.82
C MET A 142 -25.89 1.73 -12.73
N GLU A 143 -25.00 2.70 -12.58
CA GLU A 143 -23.73 2.77 -13.32
C GLU A 143 -22.77 1.66 -12.84
N ARG A 144 -22.67 1.46 -11.53
CA ARG A 144 -21.84 0.42 -10.92
C ARG A 144 -22.66 -0.40 -9.90
N PRO A 145 -23.20 -1.56 -10.31
CA PRO A 145 -23.86 -2.46 -9.37
C PRO A 145 -22.91 -2.86 -8.24
N GLN A 146 -23.42 -2.91 -7.01
CA GLN A 146 -22.66 -3.29 -5.80
C GLN A 146 -21.55 -2.32 -5.42
N LEU A 147 -21.63 -1.06 -5.88
CA LEU A 147 -20.63 -0.02 -5.61
C LEU A 147 -20.33 0.11 -4.10
N LEU A 148 -21.35 0.11 -3.25
CA LEU A 148 -21.17 0.30 -1.80
C LEU A 148 -20.81 -0.99 -1.05
N THR A 149 -20.83 -2.15 -1.70
CA THR A 149 -20.62 -3.45 -1.06
C THR A 149 -19.38 -4.19 -1.55
N ARG A 150 -18.88 -3.90 -2.76
CA ARG A 150 -17.72 -4.57 -3.38
C ARG A 150 -16.61 -3.63 -3.88
N SER A 151 -16.62 -2.35 -3.54
CA SER A 151 -15.60 -1.41 -4.06
C SER A 151 -14.37 -1.36 -3.16
N PHE A 152 -13.32 -2.08 -3.56
CA PHE A 152 -11.96 -1.87 -3.06
C PHE A 152 -11.28 -0.66 -3.72
N ASP A 153 -11.76 -0.26 -4.90
CA ASP A 153 -11.35 0.95 -5.61
C ASP A 153 -12.08 2.18 -5.06
N ARG A 154 -11.33 3.13 -4.52
CA ARG A 154 -11.85 4.39 -3.95
C ARG A 154 -11.98 5.49 -4.98
N GLU A 155 -11.23 5.43 -6.08
CA GLU A 155 -11.43 6.33 -7.22
C GLU A 155 -12.81 6.10 -7.82
N LEU A 156 -13.23 4.84 -7.95
CA LEU A 156 -14.56 4.49 -8.42
C LEU A 156 -15.66 5.00 -7.47
N LEU A 157 -15.45 4.93 -6.15
CA LEU A 157 -16.38 5.50 -5.17
C LEU A 157 -16.49 7.01 -5.32
N VAL A 158 -15.36 7.74 -5.31
CA VAL A 158 -15.38 9.21 -5.41
C VAL A 158 -15.92 9.69 -6.74
N LYS A 159 -15.63 8.98 -7.84
CA LYS A 159 -16.20 9.23 -9.17
C LYS A 159 -17.73 9.14 -9.16
N ASN A 160 -18.31 8.19 -8.43
CA ASN A 160 -19.74 7.91 -8.46
C ASN A 160 -20.58 8.59 -7.36
N ILE A 161 -20.04 8.86 -6.17
CA ILE A 161 -20.79 9.51 -5.07
C ILE A 161 -20.22 10.86 -4.64
N GLY A 162 -19.03 11.22 -5.12
CA GLY A 162 -18.34 12.47 -4.80
C GLY A 162 -17.56 12.46 -3.49
N THR A 163 -16.55 13.35 -3.41
CA THR A 163 -15.60 13.41 -2.29
C THR A 163 -16.29 13.54 -0.92
N TYR A 164 -17.30 14.40 -0.80
CA TYR A 164 -17.96 14.64 0.49
C TYR A 164 -18.80 13.45 0.97
N ASN A 165 -19.57 12.82 0.08
CA ASN A 165 -20.36 11.64 0.44
C ASN A 165 -19.45 10.43 0.67
N TYR A 166 -18.33 10.34 -0.04
CA TYR A 166 -17.29 9.36 0.23
C TYR A 166 -16.76 9.45 1.66
N HIS A 167 -16.50 10.64 2.22
CA HIS A 167 -16.10 10.78 3.63
C HIS A 167 -17.18 10.32 4.62
N ILE A 168 -18.47 10.47 4.26
CA ILE A 168 -19.57 9.90 5.07
C ILE A 168 -19.56 8.37 4.98
N TYR A 169 -19.39 7.84 3.76
CA TYR A 169 -19.29 6.39 3.53
C TYR A 169 -18.12 5.79 4.32
N ASP A 170 -16.94 6.40 4.24
CA ASP A 170 -15.75 5.96 4.97
C ASP A 170 -16.02 5.96 6.48
N LEU A 171 -16.60 7.03 7.05
CA LEU A 171 -16.99 7.07 8.47
C LEU A 171 -17.89 5.87 8.87
N VAL A 172 -18.85 5.49 8.01
CA VAL A 172 -19.74 4.34 8.26
C VAL A 172 -18.96 3.03 8.20
N ILE A 173 -18.11 2.83 7.19
CA ILE A 173 -17.31 1.62 7.03
C ILE A 173 -16.31 1.44 8.18
N GLN A 174 -15.62 2.50 8.58
CA GLN A 174 -14.70 2.45 9.71
C GLN A 174 -15.43 2.10 11.01
N SER A 175 -16.62 2.69 11.23
CA SER A 175 -17.46 2.36 12.39
C SER A 175 -17.90 0.91 12.40
N LYS A 176 -18.29 0.36 11.23
CA LYS A 176 -18.67 -1.05 11.08
C LYS A 176 -17.48 -1.96 11.38
N SER A 177 -16.30 -1.64 10.87
CA SER A 177 -15.12 -2.46 11.05
C SER A 177 -14.66 -2.53 12.51
N HIS A 178 -14.72 -1.42 13.26
CA HIS A 178 -14.48 -1.47 14.70
C HIS A 178 -15.48 -2.37 15.45
N ALA A 179 -16.72 -2.46 14.98
CA ALA A 179 -17.70 -3.39 15.53
C ALA A 179 -17.46 -4.85 15.13
N GLN A 180 -16.83 -5.12 13.98
CA GLN A 180 -16.57 -6.49 13.50
C GLN A 180 -15.77 -7.29 14.52
N ARG A 181 -14.67 -6.74 15.08
CA ARG A 181 -13.89 -7.44 16.11
C ARG A 181 -14.74 -7.92 17.29
N ALA A 182 -15.65 -7.07 17.77
CA ALA A 182 -16.50 -7.37 18.92
C ALA A 182 -17.64 -8.36 18.59
N LEU A 183 -18.00 -8.50 17.32
CA LEU A 183 -19.07 -9.37 16.83
C LEU A 183 -18.56 -10.66 16.19
N ALA A 184 -17.26 -10.73 15.87
CA ALA A 184 -16.64 -11.87 15.22
C ALA A 184 -16.71 -13.12 16.10
N ASP A 185 -16.86 -14.27 15.46
CA ASP A 185 -16.86 -15.58 16.09
C ASP A 185 -15.98 -16.58 15.30
N GLY A 186 -15.77 -17.76 15.89
CA GLY A 186 -14.91 -18.79 15.30
C GLY A 186 -15.43 -19.42 14.00
N SER A 187 -16.70 -19.20 13.60
CA SER A 187 -17.24 -19.76 12.36
C SER A 187 -16.70 -19.03 11.12
N GLU A 188 -16.44 -17.73 11.23
CA GLU A 188 -15.76 -16.95 10.18
C GLU A 188 -14.35 -17.48 9.92
N LEU A 189 -13.62 -17.87 10.98
CA LEU A 189 -12.28 -18.48 10.85
C LEU A 189 -12.35 -19.83 10.10
N VAL A 190 -13.38 -20.64 10.34
CA VAL A 190 -13.57 -21.93 9.64
C VAL A 190 -13.85 -21.71 8.15
N GLU A 191 -14.67 -20.70 7.80
CA GLU A 191 -14.92 -20.36 6.40
C GLU A 191 -13.62 -19.99 5.67
N VAL A 192 -12.85 -19.06 6.24
CA VAL A 192 -11.56 -18.64 5.68
C VAL A 192 -10.57 -19.82 5.63
N GLY A 193 -10.52 -20.63 6.68
CA GLY A 193 -9.65 -21.80 6.76
C GLY A 193 -9.97 -22.85 5.70
N ASN A 194 -11.25 -23.05 5.35
CA ASN A 194 -11.63 -23.95 4.25
C ASN A 194 -11.13 -23.44 2.91
N TYR A 195 -11.19 -22.13 2.65
CA TYR A 195 -10.65 -21.53 1.44
C TYR A 195 -9.13 -21.70 1.36
N ILE A 196 -8.41 -21.38 2.43
CA ILE A 196 -6.95 -21.50 2.49
C ILE A 196 -6.51 -22.95 2.26
N ASN A 197 -7.13 -23.91 2.95
CA ASN A 197 -6.81 -25.33 2.79
C ASN A 197 -7.11 -25.87 1.37
N ALA A 198 -8.15 -25.35 0.71
CA ALA A 198 -8.51 -25.77 -0.64
C ALA A 198 -7.54 -25.23 -1.70
N ASN A 199 -6.86 -24.12 -1.42
CA ASN A 199 -5.93 -23.45 -2.33
C ASN A 199 -4.46 -23.58 -1.88
N TYR A 200 -4.15 -24.47 -0.93
CA TYR A 200 -2.79 -24.69 -0.44
C TYR A 200 -1.90 -25.32 -1.53
N ALA A 201 -0.80 -24.64 -1.88
CA ALA A 201 0.22 -25.13 -2.79
C ALA A 201 1.31 -25.90 -2.00
N ALA A 202 1.50 -27.18 -2.30
CA ALA A 202 2.51 -28.00 -1.62
C ALA A 202 3.93 -27.61 -2.05
N PRO A 203 4.93 -27.62 -1.14
CA PRO A 203 6.31 -27.25 -1.50
C PRO A 203 6.88 -28.17 -2.58
N ASP A 204 7.72 -27.61 -3.46
CA ASP A 204 8.55 -28.41 -4.35
C ASP A 204 9.55 -29.24 -3.51
N PRO A 205 9.56 -30.58 -3.60
CA PRO A 205 10.50 -31.43 -2.89
C PRO A 205 11.99 -31.11 -3.15
N GLU A 206 12.34 -30.53 -4.30
CA GLU A 206 13.72 -30.11 -4.59
C GLU A 206 14.12 -28.81 -3.90
N MET A 207 13.14 -27.95 -3.59
CA MET A 207 13.36 -26.63 -2.96
C MET A 207 13.10 -26.63 -1.46
N TYR A 208 12.29 -27.57 -0.97
CA TYR A 208 11.99 -27.66 0.46
C TYR A 208 13.24 -27.89 1.31
N GLY A 209 13.52 -26.95 2.21
CA GLY A 209 14.64 -27.04 3.15
C GLY A 209 16.03 -26.81 2.55
N VAL A 210 16.16 -26.33 1.30
CA VAL A 210 17.48 -26.08 0.67
C VAL A 210 18.33 -25.07 1.43
N ALA A 211 17.71 -24.20 2.22
CA ALA A 211 18.37 -23.18 3.02
C ALA A 211 18.14 -23.38 4.54
N LYS A 212 17.75 -24.58 4.97
CA LYS A 212 17.52 -24.91 6.37
C LYS A 212 18.75 -24.60 7.23
N GLY A 213 18.53 -23.79 8.28
CA GLY A 213 19.54 -23.43 9.28
C GLY A 213 20.50 -22.32 8.84
N ARG A 214 20.31 -21.73 7.65
CA ARG A 214 21.01 -20.52 7.22
C ARG A 214 20.35 -19.29 7.84
N ASN A 215 21.08 -18.19 7.98
CA ASN A 215 20.47 -16.91 8.32
C ASN A 215 19.59 -16.42 7.17
N ILE A 216 18.59 -15.60 7.48
CA ILE A 216 17.78 -14.89 6.49
C ILE A 216 18.09 -13.40 6.62
N ILE A 217 18.62 -12.80 5.57
CA ILE A 217 18.82 -11.35 5.47
C ILE A 217 17.86 -10.84 4.41
N ALA A 218 16.77 -10.22 4.84
CA ALA A 218 15.74 -9.66 3.97
C ALA A 218 15.91 -8.15 3.87
N ILE A 219 15.97 -7.60 2.66
CA ILE A 219 16.17 -6.17 2.40
C ILE A 219 14.97 -5.63 1.63
N SER A 220 14.28 -4.67 2.25
CA SER A 220 13.26 -3.84 1.61
C SER A 220 13.96 -2.71 0.85
N LEU A 221 13.93 -2.79 -0.48
CA LEU A 221 14.46 -1.79 -1.42
C LEU A 221 13.41 -0.71 -1.64
N GLU A 222 13.50 0.35 -0.84
CA GLU A 222 12.51 1.44 -0.76
C GLU A 222 12.17 1.98 -2.15
N SER A 223 10.88 1.97 -2.50
CA SER A 223 10.31 2.53 -3.71
C SER A 223 10.96 2.02 -5.02
N LEU A 224 11.61 0.86 -5.03
CA LEU A 224 12.26 0.30 -6.22
C LEU A 224 11.27 -0.43 -7.14
N GLN A 225 11.17 0.02 -8.39
CA GLN A 225 10.38 -0.65 -9.43
C GLN A 225 11.26 -1.38 -10.44
N SER A 226 10.75 -2.46 -11.04
CA SER A 226 11.53 -3.30 -11.95
C SER A 226 11.92 -2.62 -13.26
N PHE A 227 11.29 -1.50 -13.65
CA PHE A 227 11.57 -0.83 -14.93
C PHE A 227 12.98 -0.25 -15.04
N VAL A 228 13.73 -0.16 -13.93
CA VAL A 228 15.14 0.28 -13.94
C VAL A 228 16.14 -0.88 -14.04
N ILE A 229 15.70 -2.12 -13.83
CA ILE A 229 16.57 -3.29 -13.81
C ILE A 229 16.91 -3.69 -15.24
N ASN A 230 18.20 -3.91 -15.51
CA ASN A 230 18.79 -4.15 -16.82
C ASN A 230 18.61 -3.00 -17.82
N GLU A 231 18.34 -1.79 -17.33
CA GLU A 231 18.08 -0.61 -18.16
C GLU A 231 19.12 0.50 -17.97
N GLU A 232 19.09 1.45 -18.92
CA GLU A 232 19.92 2.65 -18.94
C GLU A 232 19.03 3.90 -18.93
N MET A 233 19.59 5.02 -18.47
CA MET A 233 19.02 6.35 -18.56
C MET A 233 20.08 7.27 -19.19
N ASP A 234 19.76 7.86 -20.35
CA ASP A 234 20.68 8.70 -21.13
C ASP A 234 22.10 8.10 -21.31
N GLY A 235 22.16 6.78 -21.54
CA GLY A 235 23.41 6.03 -21.73
C GLY A 235 24.17 5.67 -20.44
N HIS A 236 23.56 5.88 -19.27
CA HIS A 236 24.10 5.49 -17.97
C HIS A 236 23.32 4.29 -17.42
N VAL A 237 24.03 3.21 -17.08
CA VAL A 237 23.42 2.04 -16.43
C VAL A 237 22.87 2.44 -15.06
N ILE A 238 21.59 2.13 -14.81
CA ILE A 238 20.89 2.60 -13.61
C ILE A 238 21.27 1.75 -12.38
N THR A 239 21.26 0.42 -12.51
CA THR A 239 21.50 -0.53 -11.41
C THR A 239 22.56 -1.59 -11.75
N PRO A 240 23.83 -1.22 -11.97
CA PRO A 240 24.84 -2.15 -12.44
C PRO A 240 25.02 -3.39 -11.55
N PHE A 241 24.99 -3.26 -10.22
CA PHE A 241 25.18 -4.41 -9.33
C PHE A 241 23.96 -5.35 -9.33
N LEU A 242 22.75 -4.80 -9.20
CA LEU A 242 21.52 -5.60 -9.28
C LEU A 242 21.36 -6.27 -10.65
N ASN A 243 21.85 -5.65 -11.74
CA ASN A 243 21.85 -6.24 -13.07
C ASN A 243 22.76 -7.47 -13.16
N GLU A 244 23.93 -7.45 -12.50
CA GLU A 244 24.82 -8.61 -12.41
C GLU A 244 24.14 -9.78 -11.70
N LEU A 245 23.42 -9.50 -10.60
CA LEU A 245 22.70 -10.52 -9.85
C LEU A 245 21.59 -11.21 -10.65
N THR A 246 20.99 -10.56 -11.66
CA THR A 246 19.98 -11.21 -12.52
C THR A 246 20.53 -12.40 -13.32
N LYS A 247 21.86 -12.49 -13.45
CA LYS A 247 22.58 -13.53 -14.21
C LYS A 247 23.43 -14.44 -13.32
N ASP A 248 23.43 -14.18 -12.02
CA ASP A 248 24.26 -14.88 -11.06
C ASP A 248 23.70 -16.30 -10.81
N PRO A 249 24.55 -17.35 -10.84
CA PRO A 249 24.11 -18.74 -10.74
C PRO A 249 23.60 -19.12 -9.34
N ASP A 250 23.77 -18.28 -8.33
CA ASP A 250 23.26 -18.47 -6.98
C ASP A 250 21.96 -17.66 -6.75
N THR A 251 21.48 -16.94 -7.76
CA THR A 251 20.35 -16.00 -7.63
C THR A 251 19.14 -16.43 -8.44
N PHE A 252 17.99 -16.52 -7.78
CA PHE A 252 16.70 -16.48 -8.47
C PHE A 252 16.24 -15.02 -8.58
N TYR A 253 16.04 -14.53 -9.81
CA TYR A 253 15.52 -13.20 -10.07
C TYR A 253 14.11 -13.29 -10.64
N PHE A 254 13.12 -12.72 -9.96
CA PHE A 254 11.72 -12.76 -10.37
C PHE A 254 11.38 -11.47 -11.11
N SER A 255 11.13 -11.60 -12.42
CA SER A 255 10.93 -10.49 -13.33
C SER A 255 9.46 -10.02 -13.46
N ASP A 256 8.50 -10.87 -13.07
CA ASP A 256 7.07 -10.56 -13.05
C ASP A 256 6.47 -10.63 -11.61
N PHE A 257 7.21 -10.05 -10.65
CA PHE A 257 6.82 -9.95 -9.24
C PHE A 257 6.21 -8.58 -8.91
N TYR A 258 5.13 -8.55 -8.14
CA TYR A 258 4.36 -7.33 -7.85
C TYR A 258 4.24 -7.04 -6.36
N HIS A 259 4.19 -5.75 -6.00
CA HIS A 259 3.79 -5.36 -4.66
C HIS A 259 2.26 -5.45 -4.49
N ASN A 260 1.80 -5.77 -3.29
CA ASN A 260 0.36 -5.88 -2.98
C ASN A 260 -0.12 -4.78 -2.00
N THR A 261 0.68 -3.73 -1.82
CA THR A 261 0.46 -2.65 -0.83
C THR A 261 -0.72 -1.73 -1.15
N GLY A 262 -1.26 -1.05 -0.13
CA GLY A 262 -2.22 0.05 -0.27
C GLY A 262 -1.66 1.38 0.29
N LEU A 263 -2.44 2.04 1.15
CA LEU A 263 -2.05 3.33 1.76
C LEU A 263 -0.94 3.22 2.79
N GLY A 264 -0.69 2.05 3.36
CA GLY A 264 0.36 1.83 4.35
C GLY A 264 1.75 1.70 3.74
N LYS A 265 1.87 1.62 2.40
CA LYS A 265 3.16 1.69 1.70
C LYS A 265 4.16 0.67 2.24
N THR A 266 5.34 1.09 2.67
CA THR A 266 6.35 0.22 3.29
C THR A 266 5.76 -0.63 4.42
N SER A 267 4.94 -0.07 5.30
CA SER A 267 4.33 -0.85 6.40
C SER A 267 3.33 -1.91 5.93
N ASP A 268 2.68 -1.71 4.78
CA ASP A 268 1.86 -2.73 4.16
C ASP A 268 2.74 -3.85 3.59
N SER A 269 3.83 -3.51 2.90
CA SER A 269 4.81 -4.51 2.42
C SER A 269 5.38 -5.34 3.58
N GLU A 270 5.71 -4.67 4.69
CA GLU A 270 6.18 -5.32 5.90
C GLU A 270 5.13 -6.27 6.47
N PHE A 271 3.85 -5.86 6.49
CA PHE A 271 2.74 -6.67 6.96
C PHE A 271 2.52 -7.91 6.08
N ILE A 272 2.53 -7.72 4.76
CA ILE A 272 2.32 -8.76 3.76
C ILE A 272 3.40 -9.83 3.89
N ILE A 273 4.68 -9.44 3.97
CA ILE A 273 5.77 -10.41 4.03
C ILE A 273 5.80 -11.17 5.36
N GLU A 274 5.38 -10.53 6.45
CA GLU A 274 5.31 -11.21 7.75
C GLU A 274 4.09 -12.13 7.86
N ASN A 275 2.95 -11.82 7.23
CA ASN A 275 1.71 -12.54 7.49
C ASN A 275 1.15 -13.31 6.29
N SER A 276 1.59 -12.97 5.07
CA SER A 276 0.97 -13.39 3.81
C SER A 276 -0.55 -13.14 3.83
N LEU A 277 -0.88 -11.92 4.25
CA LEU A 277 -2.22 -11.34 4.24
C LEU A 277 -2.18 -10.00 3.50
N TYR A 278 -3.17 -9.74 2.67
CA TYR A 278 -3.36 -8.43 2.07
C TYR A 278 -3.62 -7.39 3.17
N PRO A 279 -3.06 -6.17 3.07
CA PRO A 279 -3.28 -5.12 4.05
C PRO A 279 -4.74 -4.68 4.04
N ARG A 280 -5.13 -3.79 4.96
CA ARG A 280 -6.49 -3.24 4.99
C ARG A 280 -6.71 -2.21 3.89
N ASN A 281 -7.90 -2.15 3.31
CA ASN A 281 -8.28 -1.02 2.45
C ASN A 281 -8.51 0.25 3.29
N GLY A 282 -7.92 1.37 2.87
CA GLY A 282 -8.17 2.68 3.46
C GLY A 282 -7.36 3.02 4.72
N SER A 283 -6.39 2.21 5.16
CA SER A 283 -5.40 2.60 6.19
C SER A 283 -4.27 1.58 6.27
N ALA A 284 -3.16 1.93 6.90
CA ALA A 284 -2.16 0.94 7.30
C ALA A 284 -2.68 0.06 8.44
N VAL A 285 -2.45 -1.25 8.33
CA VAL A 285 -2.75 -2.23 9.39
C VAL A 285 -1.96 -1.89 10.67
N PHE A 286 -0.72 -1.45 10.50
CA PHE A 286 0.18 -1.06 11.58
C PHE A 286 -0.44 -0.03 12.55
N PHE A 287 -1.24 0.93 12.07
CA PHE A 287 -1.88 1.91 12.95
C PHE A 287 -3.19 1.45 13.56
N THR A 288 -3.91 0.59 12.85
CA THR A 288 -5.33 0.32 13.15
C THR A 288 -5.53 -1.01 13.88
N HIS A 289 -4.60 -1.95 13.73
CA HIS A 289 -4.71 -3.34 14.19
C HIS A 289 -3.41 -3.88 14.81
N SER A 290 -2.54 -3.02 15.35
CA SER A 290 -1.31 -3.46 16.05
C SER A 290 -1.56 -4.21 17.37
N GLY A 291 -2.82 -4.38 17.78
CA GLY A 291 -3.21 -5.14 18.97
C GLY A 291 -3.92 -6.47 18.66
N ASN A 292 -3.89 -6.91 17.40
CA ASN A 292 -4.42 -8.20 16.99
C ASN A 292 -3.44 -9.35 17.26
N THR A 293 -3.94 -10.57 17.25
CA THR A 293 -3.13 -11.79 17.18
C THR A 293 -2.68 -12.02 15.73
N TYR A 294 -1.40 -12.34 15.54
CA TYR A 294 -0.81 -12.64 14.24
C TYR A 294 -0.06 -13.98 14.27
N GLN A 295 -0.03 -14.65 13.12
CA GLN A 295 0.86 -15.79 12.87
C GLN A 295 1.96 -15.31 11.93
N SER A 296 2.89 -14.51 12.44
CA SER A 296 3.93 -13.89 11.62
C SER A 296 5.06 -14.87 11.28
N MET A 297 5.79 -14.58 10.20
CA MET A 297 7.00 -15.29 9.79
C MET A 297 8.07 -15.17 10.87
N ALA A 298 8.25 -13.98 11.45
CA ALA A 298 9.17 -13.77 12.57
C ALA A 298 8.83 -14.68 13.77
N ALA A 299 7.57 -14.73 14.22
CA ALA A 299 7.20 -15.58 15.34
C ALA A 299 7.48 -17.07 15.06
N GLN A 300 7.12 -17.55 13.87
CA GLN A 300 7.36 -18.95 13.46
C GLN A 300 8.86 -19.28 13.37
N LEU A 301 9.68 -18.38 12.85
CA LEU A 301 11.13 -18.55 12.81
C LEU A 301 11.73 -18.53 14.23
N GLY A 302 11.24 -17.65 15.10
CA GLY A 302 11.62 -17.58 16.52
C GLY A 302 11.34 -18.88 17.27
N GLU A 303 10.14 -19.45 17.09
CA GLU A 303 9.77 -20.77 17.62
C GLU A 303 10.69 -21.90 17.12
N ASN A 304 11.28 -21.72 15.93
CA ASN A 304 12.23 -22.65 15.32
C ASN A 304 13.71 -22.25 15.57
N GLY A 305 13.96 -21.40 16.56
CA GLY A 305 15.29 -21.12 17.10
C GLY A 305 16.06 -20.00 16.40
N TYR A 306 15.39 -19.18 15.59
CA TYR A 306 16.01 -18.01 14.97
C TYR A 306 15.93 -16.80 15.89
N PHE A 307 16.99 -16.00 15.96
CA PHE A 307 16.89 -14.65 16.52
C PHE A 307 16.27 -13.71 15.49
N THR A 308 15.15 -13.06 15.81
CA THR A 308 14.42 -12.22 14.84
C THR A 308 14.60 -10.74 15.11
N ASN A 309 14.91 -9.97 14.07
CA ASN A 309 15.11 -8.54 14.22
C ASN A 309 14.74 -7.73 12.98
N VAL A 310 14.46 -6.45 13.23
CA VAL A 310 14.31 -5.44 12.18
C VAL A 310 15.34 -4.35 12.41
N MET A 311 15.91 -3.85 11.31
CA MET A 311 16.93 -2.80 11.26
C MET A 311 16.43 -1.66 10.39
N HIS A 312 16.29 -0.47 10.97
CA HIS A 312 15.85 0.71 10.26
C HIS A 312 16.32 1.98 10.98
N ALA A 313 17.14 2.80 10.32
CA ALA A 313 17.67 4.03 10.89
C ALA A 313 16.65 5.20 10.81
N ASN A 314 15.45 4.97 11.36
CA ASN A 314 14.41 5.97 11.56
C ASN A 314 13.80 5.83 12.97
N ASN A 315 13.01 6.81 13.39
CA ASN A 315 12.29 6.79 14.65
C ASN A 315 11.37 5.56 14.73
N ARG A 316 11.44 4.82 15.83
CA ARG A 316 10.64 3.60 16.02
C ARG A 316 9.13 3.77 16.00
N SER A 317 8.64 4.96 16.32
CA SER A 317 7.20 5.26 16.33
C SER A 317 6.66 5.58 14.93
N PHE A 318 7.55 5.76 13.95
CA PHE A 318 7.16 5.93 12.56
C PHE A 318 6.49 4.64 12.06
N TRP A 319 5.35 4.79 11.39
CA TRP A 319 4.44 3.67 11.07
C TRP A 319 3.96 2.85 12.28
N ASN A 320 4.05 3.32 13.53
CA ASN A 320 3.64 2.54 14.72
C ASN A 320 4.36 1.18 14.88
N ARG A 321 5.60 1.10 14.38
CA ARG A 321 6.41 -0.14 14.37
C ARG A 321 6.75 -0.62 15.77
N ASP A 322 6.99 0.28 16.71
CA ASP A 322 7.26 -0.03 18.12
C ASP A 322 6.15 -0.84 18.80
N ILE A 323 4.89 -0.65 18.40
CA ILE A 323 3.76 -1.46 18.88
C ILE A 323 3.58 -2.70 17.99
N MET A 324 3.52 -2.53 16.67
CA MET A 324 3.22 -3.64 15.75
C MET A 324 4.25 -4.77 15.83
N TYR A 325 5.54 -4.45 15.96
CA TYR A 325 6.58 -5.49 16.05
C TYR A 325 6.45 -6.38 17.29
N GLY A 326 5.85 -5.86 18.37
CA GLY A 326 5.49 -6.69 19.51
C GLY A 326 4.40 -7.73 19.17
N ALA A 327 3.39 -7.34 18.39
CA ALA A 327 2.34 -8.25 17.93
C ALA A 327 2.82 -9.25 16.87
N LEU A 328 3.86 -8.89 16.10
CA LEU A 328 4.51 -9.77 15.14
C LEU A 328 5.60 -10.67 15.77
N GLY A 329 5.80 -10.62 17.09
CA GLY A 329 6.76 -11.49 17.77
C GLY A 329 8.22 -11.25 17.37
N ILE A 330 8.59 -10.01 17.01
CA ILE A 330 9.98 -9.65 16.66
C ILE A 330 10.77 -9.44 17.96
N ASP A 331 11.91 -10.13 18.10
CA ASP A 331 12.72 -10.06 19.34
C ASP A 331 13.37 -8.69 19.54
N LYS A 332 13.87 -8.08 18.45
CA LYS A 332 14.62 -6.82 18.52
C LYS A 332 14.34 -5.89 17.35
N PHE A 333 14.06 -4.63 17.68
CA PHE A 333 14.09 -3.54 16.72
C PHE A 333 15.33 -2.67 16.96
N TYR A 334 16.21 -2.61 15.96
CA TYR A 334 17.30 -1.64 15.85
C TYR A 334 16.78 -0.42 15.09
N ASP A 335 16.30 0.56 15.85
CA ASP A 335 15.82 1.85 15.36
C ASP A 335 16.97 2.87 15.25
N LEU A 336 16.66 4.13 14.96
CA LEU A 336 17.64 5.23 14.86
C LEU A 336 18.60 5.32 16.07
N GLU A 337 18.19 4.98 17.30
CA GLU A 337 19.08 5.05 18.47
C GLU A 337 20.19 4.00 18.46
N SER A 338 20.09 2.99 17.59
CA SER A 338 21.10 1.95 17.40
C SER A 338 22.22 2.36 16.44
N TYR A 339 22.07 3.50 15.76
CA TYR A 339 22.99 3.97 14.72
C TYR A 339 23.67 5.28 15.12
N THR A 340 24.89 5.49 14.66
CA THR A 340 25.56 6.79 14.73
C THR A 340 25.43 7.46 13.37
N VAL A 341 24.71 8.59 13.32
CA VAL A 341 24.54 9.39 12.10
C VAL A 341 25.58 10.50 12.09
N GLY A 342 26.56 10.38 11.20
CA GLY A 342 27.61 11.37 10.97
C GLY A 342 27.12 12.62 10.24
N GLU A 343 27.99 13.64 10.17
CA GLU A 343 27.75 14.82 9.33
C GLU A 343 27.72 14.41 7.86
N GLY A 344 26.65 14.79 7.15
CA GLY A 344 26.45 14.40 5.75
C GLY A 344 25.92 12.96 5.55
N GLU A 345 25.67 12.18 6.61
CA GLU A 345 25.16 10.80 6.49
C GLU A 345 23.64 10.68 6.57
N ALA A 346 22.92 11.81 6.54
CA ALA A 346 21.47 11.84 6.53
C ALA A 346 20.95 12.61 5.33
N VAL A 347 19.85 12.14 4.75
CA VAL A 347 19.14 12.80 3.67
C VAL A 347 17.64 12.63 3.86
N ASN A 348 16.88 13.61 3.41
CA ASN A 348 15.43 13.68 3.61
C ASN A 348 15.07 13.67 5.12
N TRP A 349 14.83 12.49 5.67
CA TRP A 349 14.24 12.24 6.98
C TRP A 349 14.86 11.04 7.70
N GLY A 350 15.98 10.52 7.17
CA GLY A 350 16.66 9.36 7.74
C GLY A 350 18.14 9.30 7.38
N MET A 351 18.80 8.28 7.90
CA MET A 351 20.18 7.95 7.57
C MET A 351 20.28 7.43 6.12
N LYS A 352 21.38 7.77 5.44
CA LYS A 352 21.69 7.26 4.09
C LYS A 352 21.97 5.76 4.14
N ASP A 353 21.69 5.06 3.03
CA ASP A 353 21.65 3.59 3.02
C ASP A 353 23.03 2.95 3.15
N ILE A 354 24.09 3.52 2.56
CA ILE A 354 25.47 3.00 2.70
C ILE A 354 25.91 2.94 4.17
N PRO A 355 25.98 4.05 4.94
CA PRO A 355 26.43 3.97 6.32
C PRO A 355 25.45 3.18 7.23
N PHE A 356 24.16 3.12 6.87
CA PHE A 356 23.19 2.25 7.54
C PHE A 356 23.53 0.76 7.34
N ILE A 357 23.89 0.35 6.13
CA ILE A 357 24.25 -1.03 5.78
C ILE A 357 25.54 -1.43 6.51
N ASP A 358 26.58 -0.60 6.45
CA ASP A 358 27.87 -0.87 7.11
C ASP A 358 27.66 -1.15 8.61
N GLN A 359 26.94 -0.26 9.30
CA GLN A 359 26.65 -0.42 10.73
C GLN A 359 25.72 -1.61 11.01
N SER A 360 24.79 -1.92 10.10
CA SER A 360 23.89 -3.07 10.23
C SER A 360 24.63 -4.41 10.15
N VAL A 361 25.59 -4.55 9.24
CA VAL A 361 26.43 -5.77 9.16
C VAL A 361 27.27 -5.93 10.44
N GLU A 362 27.79 -4.83 10.99
CA GLU A 362 28.50 -4.88 12.27
C GLU A 362 27.62 -5.35 13.43
N LEU A 363 26.35 -4.93 13.47
CA LEU A 363 25.38 -5.44 14.45
C LEU A 363 25.09 -6.94 14.25
N MET A 364 25.01 -7.43 13.01
CA MET A 364 24.73 -8.85 12.71
C MET A 364 25.83 -9.80 13.17
N LYS A 365 27.09 -9.36 13.20
CA LYS A 365 28.23 -10.20 13.63
C LYS A 365 28.11 -10.70 15.07
N GLU A 366 27.40 -9.94 15.91
CA GLU A 366 27.21 -10.24 17.34
C GLU A 366 25.90 -11.01 17.61
N MET A 367 25.10 -11.31 16.58
CA MET A 367 23.80 -11.95 16.74
C MET A 367 23.93 -13.48 16.96
N PRO A 368 23.05 -14.07 17.79
CA PRO A 368 22.87 -15.52 17.80
C PRO A 368 22.46 -16.02 16.42
N GLN A 369 23.14 -17.04 15.90
CA GLN A 369 22.79 -17.69 14.64
C GLN A 369 22.03 -19.02 14.90
N PRO A 370 21.04 -19.38 14.05
CA PRO A 370 20.61 -18.61 12.89
C PRO A 370 19.78 -17.38 13.29
N PHE A 371 19.77 -16.34 12.45
CA PHE A 371 18.93 -15.16 12.64
C PHE A 371 18.09 -14.85 11.40
N TYR A 372 17.00 -14.11 11.61
CA TYR A 372 16.22 -13.44 10.57
C TYR A 372 16.31 -11.93 10.80
N SER A 373 17.04 -11.25 9.92
CA SER A 373 17.22 -9.80 9.94
C SER A 373 16.49 -9.18 8.77
N ARG A 374 15.58 -8.23 9.03
CA ARG A 374 14.94 -7.42 8.00
C ARG A 374 15.48 -5.99 8.01
N LEU A 375 16.09 -5.57 6.92
CA LEU A 375 16.65 -4.23 6.72
C LEU A 375 15.67 -3.41 5.90
N ILE A 376 15.38 -2.20 6.35
CA ILE A 376 14.49 -1.26 5.66
C ILE A 376 15.31 -0.04 5.24
N THR A 377 15.57 0.08 3.94
CA THR A 377 16.30 1.20 3.34
C THR A 377 15.46 2.48 3.30
N LEU A 378 16.08 3.65 3.10
CA LEU A 378 15.41 4.96 3.20
C LEU A 378 15.80 5.96 2.12
N THR A 379 16.99 5.83 1.51
CA THR A 379 17.53 6.90 0.65
C THR A 379 16.71 7.08 -0.61
N ASN A 380 16.23 5.99 -1.20
CA ASN A 380 15.38 6.01 -2.38
C ASN A 380 13.91 6.34 -2.07
N HIS A 381 13.65 7.35 -1.24
CA HIS A 381 12.30 7.76 -0.85
C HIS A 381 11.90 9.10 -1.50
N HIS A 382 10.62 9.27 -1.88
CA HIS A 382 10.09 10.53 -2.41
C HIS A 382 10.38 11.71 -1.45
N PRO A 383 10.83 12.89 -1.92
CA PRO A 383 10.90 13.35 -3.32
C PRO A 383 12.22 13.00 -4.07
N PHE A 384 12.95 11.99 -3.58
CA PHE A 384 14.20 11.48 -4.15
C PHE A 384 15.35 12.49 -4.12
N ASP A 385 15.41 13.32 -3.08
CA ASP A 385 16.54 14.23 -2.89
C ASP A 385 17.80 13.45 -2.49
N LEU A 386 18.94 13.86 -3.05
CA LEU A 386 20.26 13.30 -2.82
C LEU A 386 21.30 14.43 -2.90
N ASP A 387 22.33 14.37 -2.07
CA ASP A 387 23.41 15.36 -2.07
C ASP A 387 24.31 15.22 -3.29
N GLU A 388 24.91 16.33 -3.75
CA GLU A 388 25.69 16.36 -4.99
C GLU A 388 26.89 15.38 -4.99
N GLU A 389 27.49 15.12 -3.83
CA GLU A 389 28.60 14.19 -3.68
C GLU A 389 28.21 12.72 -3.83
N ASP A 390 26.93 12.40 -3.63
CA ASP A 390 26.38 11.05 -3.73
C ASP A 390 25.75 10.76 -5.11
N LYS A 391 25.63 11.77 -5.97
CA LYS A 391 25.09 11.63 -7.33
C LYS A 391 26.08 10.92 -8.24
N LEU A 392 25.88 9.60 -8.43
CA LEU A 392 26.73 8.75 -9.26
C LEU A 392 26.43 8.83 -10.77
N ILE A 393 25.26 9.33 -11.14
CA ILE A 393 24.79 9.52 -12.53
C ILE A 393 24.07 10.89 -12.63
N PRO A 394 23.97 11.50 -13.83
CA PRO A 394 23.22 12.75 -14.00
C PRO A 394 21.72 12.59 -13.71
N GLU A 395 21.02 13.70 -13.49
CA GLU A 395 19.55 13.72 -13.44
C GLU A 395 18.97 13.48 -14.84
N TYR A 396 17.88 12.72 -14.91
CA TYR A 396 17.11 12.61 -16.15
C TYR A 396 16.39 13.93 -16.47
N THR A 397 16.03 14.15 -17.73
CA THR A 397 15.36 15.39 -18.16
C THR A 397 13.94 15.11 -18.67
N SER A 398 12.94 15.40 -17.84
CA SER A 398 11.51 15.31 -18.20
C SER A 398 10.67 16.45 -17.60
N ASN A 399 9.34 16.39 -17.80
CA ASN A 399 8.39 17.31 -17.17
C ASN A 399 8.07 16.96 -15.70
N SER A 400 8.79 16.02 -15.09
CA SER A 400 8.63 15.57 -13.71
C SER A 400 9.95 15.61 -12.94
N ASN A 401 10.08 16.53 -11.99
CA ASN A 401 11.24 16.58 -11.12
C ASN A 401 11.41 15.31 -10.27
N THR A 402 10.30 14.68 -9.88
CA THR A 402 10.30 13.41 -9.14
C THR A 402 10.96 12.28 -9.94
N LEU A 403 10.57 12.10 -11.21
CA LEU A 403 11.18 11.07 -12.07
C LEU A 403 12.65 11.41 -12.38
N ASN A 404 12.96 12.69 -12.57
CA ASN A 404 14.31 13.14 -12.90
C ASN A 404 15.35 12.73 -11.84
N LYS A 405 14.97 12.83 -10.57
CA LYS A 405 15.81 12.51 -9.42
C LYS A 405 15.83 11.02 -9.05
N TYR A 406 14.73 10.31 -9.32
CA TYR A 406 14.56 8.88 -8.98
C TYR A 406 15.73 8.00 -9.42
N PHE A 407 16.24 8.19 -10.65
CA PHE A 407 17.34 7.39 -11.17
C PHE A 407 18.61 7.51 -10.32
N GLN A 408 18.89 8.69 -9.76
CA GLN A 408 20.09 8.94 -8.97
C GLN A 408 20.02 8.22 -7.62
N THR A 409 18.88 8.28 -6.94
CA THR A 409 18.67 7.59 -5.67
C THR A 409 18.62 6.08 -5.85
N VAL A 410 18.07 5.58 -6.96
CA VAL A 410 18.15 4.17 -7.35
C VAL A 410 19.60 3.73 -7.55
N ARG A 411 20.41 4.52 -8.26
CA ARG A 411 21.83 4.20 -8.47
C ARG A 411 22.63 4.22 -7.15
N TYR A 412 22.30 5.13 -6.23
CA TYR A 412 22.90 5.15 -4.89
C TYR A 412 22.53 3.89 -4.09
N MET A 413 21.25 3.49 -4.11
CA MET A 413 20.79 2.25 -3.48
C MET A 413 21.48 1.02 -4.07
N ASP A 414 21.65 0.94 -5.40
CA ASP A 414 22.41 -0.14 -6.04
C ASP A 414 23.86 -0.23 -5.52
N GLU A 415 24.54 0.90 -5.31
CA GLU A 415 25.87 0.91 -4.69
C GLU A 415 25.83 0.47 -3.22
N ALA A 416 24.79 0.87 -2.47
CA ALA A 416 24.60 0.43 -1.08
C ALA A 416 24.41 -1.09 -0.97
N ILE A 417 23.67 -1.70 -1.90
CA ILE A 417 23.49 -3.15 -1.97
C ILE A 417 24.78 -3.87 -2.37
N LYS A 418 25.60 -3.27 -3.23
CA LYS A 418 26.94 -3.79 -3.52
C LYS A 418 27.81 -3.81 -2.26
N VAL A 419 27.82 -2.72 -1.48
CA VAL A 419 28.55 -2.64 -0.20
C VAL A 419 28.05 -3.69 0.78
N LEU A 420 26.73 -3.92 0.88
CA LEU A 420 26.17 -5.00 1.70
C LEU A 420 26.79 -6.37 1.35
N PHE A 421 26.88 -6.71 0.06
CA PHE A 421 27.46 -7.99 -0.36
C PHE A 421 28.95 -8.08 -0.06
N GLU A 422 29.70 -6.98 -0.20
CA GLU A 422 31.12 -6.91 0.16
C GLU A 422 31.33 -7.11 1.67
N ASP A 423 30.54 -6.44 2.49
CA ASP A 423 30.62 -6.52 3.96
C ASP A 423 30.15 -7.86 4.52
N LEU A 424 29.10 -8.46 3.95
CA LEU A 424 28.67 -9.81 4.31
C LEU A 424 29.76 -10.85 4.00
N LYS A 425 30.49 -10.68 2.89
CA LYS A 425 31.63 -11.55 2.55
C LYS A 425 32.80 -11.31 3.50
N ALA A 426 33.13 -10.05 3.79
CA ALA A 426 34.22 -9.69 4.69
C ALA A 426 33.98 -10.15 6.15
N SER A 427 32.72 -10.11 6.60
CA SER A 427 32.31 -10.56 7.93
C SER A 427 32.16 -12.08 8.06
N GLY A 428 32.14 -12.82 6.95
CA GLY A 428 31.91 -14.27 6.91
C GLY A 428 30.44 -14.68 7.08
N LEU A 429 29.50 -13.73 7.03
CA LEU A 429 28.06 -14.00 7.10
C LEU A 429 27.48 -14.48 5.76
N TYR A 430 28.10 -14.11 4.64
CA TYR A 430 27.60 -14.39 3.30
C TYR A 430 27.31 -15.88 3.04
N ASP A 431 28.30 -16.76 3.21
CA ASP A 431 28.18 -18.18 2.82
C ASP A 431 27.07 -18.95 3.58
N ASN A 432 26.74 -18.53 4.81
CA ASN A 432 25.73 -19.16 5.66
C ASN A 432 24.41 -18.37 5.74
N SER A 433 24.13 -17.51 4.77
CA SER A 433 22.89 -16.73 4.73
C SER A 433 22.16 -16.95 3.41
N ILE A 434 20.84 -16.79 3.41
CA ILE A 434 20.09 -16.42 2.20
C ILE A 434 19.88 -14.91 2.23
N ILE A 435 20.05 -14.28 1.07
CA ILE A 435 19.87 -12.83 0.92
C ILE A 435 18.65 -12.63 0.03
N VAL A 436 17.62 -12.03 0.60
CA VAL A 436 16.33 -11.78 -0.05
C VAL A 436 16.19 -10.29 -0.24
N MET A 437 16.08 -9.82 -1.48
CA MET A 437 15.92 -8.39 -1.77
C MET A 437 14.65 -8.19 -2.56
N TYR A 438 13.79 -7.27 -2.11
CA TYR A 438 12.53 -6.99 -2.78
C TYR A 438 12.24 -5.49 -2.77
N GLY A 439 11.66 -4.97 -3.85
CA GLY A 439 11.04 -3.64 -3.79
C GLY A 439 9.74 -3.69 -2.99
N ASP A 440 9.49 -2.70 -2.15
CA ASP A 440 8.34 -2.66 -1.26
C ASP A 440 7.07 -2.13 -1.95
N HIS A 441 7.19 -1.09 -2.76
CA HIS A 441 6.12 -0.55 -3.59
C HIS A 441 6.64 0.34 -4.73
N TYR A 442 5.73 0.87 -5.56
CA TYR A 442 6.09 1.86 -6.57
C TYR A 442 6.71 3.14 -5.96
N GLY A 443 7.75 3.66 -6.61
CA GLY A 443 8.29 5.00 -6.34
C GLY A 443 7.66 6.07 -7.24
N ILE A 444 7.36 5.73 -8.49
CA ILE A 444 6.80 6.64 -9.49
C ILE A 444 5.30 6.38 -9.65
N SER A 445 4.51 7.35 -9.19
CA SER A 445 3.05 7.33 -9.17
C SER A 445 2.45 7.63 -10.56
N GLU A 446 1.15 7.30 -10.77
CA GLU A 446 0.45 7.58 -12.03
C GLU A 446 0.45 9.07 -12.44
N ASN A 447 0.61 9.99 -11.48
CA ASN A 447 0.71 11.43 -11.75
C ASN A 447 1.94 11.80 -12.59
N HIS A 448 2.89 10.87 -12.71
CA HIS A 448 4.09 11.02 -13.52
C HIS A 448 4.05 10.20 -14.82
N ASN A 449 2.89 9.62 -15.20
CA ASN A 449 2.72 8.82 -16.42
C ASN A 449 3.22 9.54 -17.68
N LYS A 450 3.03 10.87 -17.79
CA LYS A 450 3.57 11.64 -18.93
C LYS A 450 5.10 11.60 -19.00
N ALA A 451 5.76 11.75 -17.85
CA ALA A 451 7.21 11.73 -17.78
C ALA A 451 7.75 10.30 -17.97
N MET A 452 7.06 9.31 -17.38
CA MET A 452 7.36 7.89 -17.59
C MET A 452 7.22 7.51 -19.07
N GLY A 453 6.20 8.03 -19.75
CA GLY A 453 6.04 7.83 -21.19
C GLY A 453 7.12 8.46 -22.05
N MET A 454 7.74 9.57 -21.59
CA MET A 454 8.94 10.12 -22.24
C MET A 454 10.14 9.18 -22.10
N TYR A 455 10.31 8.53 -20.94
CA TYR A 455 11.40 7.58 -20.70
C TYR A 455 11.21 6.28 -21.50
N LEU A 456 10.00 5.73 -21.49
CA LEU A 456 9.66 4.47 -22.16
C LEU A 456 9.31 4.62 -23.65
N ASP A 457 9.38 5.83 -24.18
CA ASP A 457 8.98 6.19 -25.56
C ASP A 457 7.58 5.67 -25.96
N LYS A 458 6.61 5.80 -25.04
CA LYS A 458 5.22 5.39 -25.28
C LYS A 458 4.22 6.15 -24.40
N GLU A 459 2.96 6.13 -24.77
CA GLU A 459 1.89 6.55 -23.86
C GLU A 459 1.69 5.48 -22.77
N ILE A 460 1.47 5.91 -21.53
CA ILE A 460 1.23 5.00 -20.40
C ILE A 460 -0.29 4.83 -20.22
N THR A 461 -0.78 3.65 -20.60
CA THR A 461 -2.18 3.24 -20.46
C THR A 461 -2.46 2.66 -19.05
N PRO A 462 -3.72 2.38 -18.68
CA PRO A 462 -4.04 1.64 -17.45
C PRO A 462 -3.40 0.26 -17.38
N TYR A 463 -3.28 -0.43 -18.52
CA TYR A 463 -2.52 -1.68 -18.64
C TYR A 463 -1.04 -1.45 -18.28
N ASP A 464 -0.40 -0.45 -18.90
CA ASP A 464 1.01 -0.15 -18.63
C ASP A 464 1.24 0.23 -17.17
N ASN A 465 0.32 1.00 -16.58
CA ASN A 465 0.39 1.39 -15.19
C ASN A 465 0.35 0.16 -14.25
N ALA A 466 -0.56 -0.78 -14.50
CA ALA A 466 -0.63 -2.04 -13.76
C ALA A 466 0.68 -2.85 -13.90
N LYS A 467 1.23 -2.95 -15.12
CA LYS A 467 2.52 -3.62 -15.36
C LYS A 467 3.72 -2.89 -14.77
N LEU A 468 3.64 -1.58 -14.55
CA LEU A 468 4.66 -0.78 -13.87
C LEU A 468 4.64 -0.97 -12.35
N GLN A 469 3.62 -1.62 -11.76
CA GLN A 469 3.62 -1.98 -10.33
C GLN A 469 4.56 -3.16 -10.01
N ARG A 470 5.30 -3.67 -11.00
CA ARG A 470 6.35 -4.66 -10.74
C ARG A 470 7.44 -4.07 -9.88
N VAL A 471 7.84 -4.84 -8.89
CA VAL A 471 8.99 -4.58 -8.03
C VAL A 471 9.94 -5.78 -8.17
N PRO A 472 11.26 -5.58 -8.11
CA PRO A 472 12.17 -6.71 -8.31
C PRO A 472 12.14 -7.60 -7.07
N LEU A 473 12.33 -8.91 -7.26
CA LEU A 473 12.62 -9.85 -6.18
C LEU A 473 13.87 -10.66 -6.56
N TYR A 474 14.80 -10.75 -5.62
CA TYR A 474 15.99 -11.58 -5.69
C TYR A 474 16.00 -12.52 -4.48
N ILE A 475 16.11 -13.83 -4.73
CA ILE A 475 16.41 -14.82 -3.70
C ILE A 475 17.80 -15.38 -4.02
N HIS A 476 18.80 -14.90 -3.29
CA HIS A 476 20.19 -15.28 -3.45
C HIS A 476 20.60 -16.30 -2.39
N ILE A 477 21.04 -17.48 -2.85
CA ILE A 477 21.44 -18.61 -2.02
C ILE A 477 22.88 -18.98 -2.38
N PRO A 478 23.89 -18.44 -1.67
CA PRO A 478 25.31 -18.70 -1.95
C PRO A 478 25.62 -20.20 -2.06
N GLY A 479 26.27 -20.57 -3.16
CA GLY A 479 26.66 -21.93 -3.50
C GLY A 479 25.55 -22.82 -4.07
N TYR A 480 24.37 -22.29 -4.38
CA TYR A 480 23.26 -23.08 -4.93
C TYR A 480 23.47 -23.48 -6.41
N GLY A 481 24.02 -22.59 -7.24
CA GLY A 481 24.47 -22.88 -8.60
C GLY A 481 23.38 -23.17 -9.65
N LYS A 482 22.10 -23.08 -9.30
CA LYS A 482 20.96 -23.26 -10.24
C LYS A 482 19.99 -22.07 -10.26
N GLY A 483 20.45 -20.90 -9.82
CA GLY A 483 19.76 -19.63 -9.96
C GLY A 483 19.44 -19.33 -11.42
N LYS A 484 18.33 -18.62 -11.64
CA LYS A 484 17.80 -18.27 -12.96
C LYS A 484 16.80 -17.13 -12.85
N THR A 485 16.49 -16.51 -13.98
CA THR A 485 15.32 -15.63 -14.08
C THR A 485 14.03 -16.45 -14.04
N MET A 486 13.09 -16.01 -13.22
CA MET A 486 11.73 -16.51 -13.08
C MET A 486 10.80 -15.45 -13.70
N ASP A 487 9.98 -15.85 -14.67
CA ASP A 487 9.03 -14.98 -15.39
C ASP A 487 7.57 -15.24 -15.01
N GLU A 488 7.35 -16.10 -14.02
CA GLU A 488 6.03 -16.39 -13.49
C GLU A 488 5.47 -15.24 -12.65
N VAL A 489 4.20 -14.91 -12.87
CA VAL A 489 3.49 -13.83 -12.15
C VAL A 489 3.36 -14.21 -10.68
N SER A 490 3.86 -13.37 -9.79
CA SER A 490 3.83 -13.59 -8.33
C SER A 490 3.73 -12.25 -7.59
N GLY A 491 3.44 -12.27 -6.29
CA GLY A 491 3.37 -11.08 -5.46
C GLY A 491 4.07 -11.21 -4.11
N GLN A 492 4.22 -10.09 -3.41
CA GLN A 492 4.74 -10.07 -2.03
C GLN A 492 4.02 -11.03 -1.08
N ILE A 493 2.73 -11.27 -1.32
CA ILE A 493 1.92 -12.24 -0.56
C ILE A 493 2.55 -13.64 -0.54
N ASP A 494 3.30 -14.00 -1.58
CA ASP A 494 3.88 -15.33 -1.78
C ASP A 494 5.23 -15.52 -1.04
N LEU A 495 5.82 -14.45 -0.50
CA LEU A 495 7.15 -14.51 0.11
C LEU A 495 7.19 -15.32 1.41
N LYS A 496 6.22 -15.15 2.32
CA LYS A 496 6.19 -15.91 3.58
C LYS A 496 6.22 -17.42 3.34
N PRO A 497 5.27 -18.04 2.60
CA PRO A 497 5.28 -19.48 2.39
C PRO A 497 6.56 -19.94 1.68
N THR A 498 7.03 -19.19 0.68
CA THR A 498 8.29 -19.47 -0.03
C THR A 498 9.47 -19.55 0.94
N LEU A 499 9.67 -18.54 1.78
CA LEU A 499 10.81 -18.49 2.70
C LEU A 499 10.72 -19.58 3.77
N LEU A 500 9.54 -19.83 4.33
CA LEU A 500 9.35 -20.89 5.32
C LEU A 500 9.62 -22.28 4.73
N HIS A 501 9.19 -22.54 3.50
CA HIS A 501 9.50 -23.79 2.80
C HIS A 501 10.99 -23.93 2.47
N LEU A 502 11.68 -22.87 2.04
CA LEU A 502 13.14 -22.89 1.86
C LEU A 502 13.88 -23.20 3.18
N MET A 503 13.33 -22.76 4.31
CA MET A 503 13.85 -23.10 5.66
C MET A 503 13.49 -24.52 6.11
N GLY A 504 12.59 -25.20 5.38
CA GLY A 504 12.13 -26.56 5.67
C GLY A 504 11.12 -26.63 6.82
N LEU A 505 10.27 -25.61 6.92
CA LEU A 505 9.16 -25.52 7.88
C LEU A 505 7.83 -25.91 7.20
N GLU A 506 7.00 -26.64 7.92
CA GLU A 506 5.66 -27.01 7.46
C GLU A 506 4.69 -25.86 7.71
N THR A 507 3.87 -25.55 6.71
CA THR A 507 2.98 -24.37 6.73
C THR A 507 1.51 -24.72 6.47
N LYS A 508 1.18 -26.01 6.39
CA LYS A 508 -0.14 -26.48 5.95
C LYS A 508 -1.29 -26.00 6.82
N ASP A 509 -1.05 -25.84 8.11
CA ASP A 509 -2.07 -25.39 9.06
C ASP A 509 -2.11 -23.86 9.22
N ASP A 510 -1.25 -23.12 8.51
CA ASP A 510 -1.18 -21.67 8.62
C ASP A 510 -2.37 -20.96 7.96
N MET A 511 -2.70 -19.79 8.50
CA MET A 511 -3.80 -18.96 7.98
C MET A 511 -3.24 -17.81 7.14
N TYR A 512 -2.75 -18.12 5.94
CA TYR A 512 -2.30 -17.12 4.95
C TYR A 512 -2.92 -17.37 3.56
N LEU A 513 -2.81 -16.38 2.67
CA LEU A 513 -3.43 -16.40 1.34
C LEU A 513 -2.44 -16.58 0.19
N GLY A 514 -1.15 -16.29 0.38
CA GLY A 514 -0.14 -16.49 -0.66
C GLY A 514 0.27 -17.95 -0.81
N SER A 515 1.09 -18.24 -1.82
CA SER A 515 1.59 -19.58 -2.13
C SER A 515 3.11 -19.60 -2.30
N ASP A 516 3.75 -20.75 -2.13
CA ASP A 516 5.18 -20.88 -2.40
C ASP A 516 5.45 -20.73 -3.90
N ILE A 517 6.25 -19.72 -4.29
CA ILE A 517 6.53 -19.40 -5.70
C ILE A 517 7.31 -20.53 -6.39
N PHE A 518 8.02 -21.37 -5.64
CA PHE A 518 8.69 -22.54 -6.22
C PHE A 518 7.78 -23.77 -6.34
N SER A 519 6.59 -23.74 -5.76
CA SER A 519 5.66 -24.87 -5.83
C SER A 519 5.27 -25.15 -7.29
N PRO A 520 5.19 -26.43 -7.71
CA PRO A 520 4.62 -26.78 -9.01
C PRO A 520 3.10 -26.48 -9.10
N ASP A 521 2.44 -26.27 -7.96
CA ASP A 521 1.02 -25.94 -7.85
C ASP A 521 0.79 -24.42 -7.69
N HIS A 522 1.85 -23.60 -7.72
CA HIS A 522 1.72 -22.14 -7.72
C HIS A 522 0.93 -21.69 -8.95
N GLU A 523 -0.02 -20.77 -8.75
CA GLU A 523 -0.82 -20.21 -9.84
C GLU A 523 -0.31 -18.80 -10.18
N PRO A 524 -0.08 -18.47 -11.46
CA PRO A 524 0.48 -17.18 -11.87
C PRO A 524 -0.58 -16.07 -11.78
N PHE A 525 -0.84 -15.60 -10.56
CA PHE A 525 -1.91 -14.66 -10.23
C PHE A 525 -1.49 -13.75 -9.08
N THR A 526 -1.72 -12.45 -9.22
CA THR A 526 -1.46 -11.48 -8.15
C THR A 526 -2.51 -10.38 -8.13
N ILE A 527 -2.89 -9.94 -6.93
CA ILE A 527 -3.97 -8.98 -6.70
C ILE A 527 -3.39 -7.68 -6.15
N PHE A 528 -3.78 -6.55 -6.74
CA PHE A 528 -3.52 -5.24 -6.17
C PHE A 528 -4.59 -4.89 -5.14
N ARG A 529 -4.25 -4.04 -4.16
CA ARG A 529 -5.15 -3.78 -3.04
C ARG A 529 -6.49 -3.14 -3.44
N ASP A 530 -6.50 -2.42 -4.55
CA ASP A 530 -7.66 -1.76 -5.17
C ASP A 530 -8.56 -2.72 -5.97
N GLY A 531 -8.19 -4.00 -6.10
CA GLY A 531 -8.95 -5.04 -6.82
C GLY A 531 -8.55 -5.23 -8.28
N ARG A 532 -7.58 -4.44 -8.80
CA ARG A 532 -6.89 -4.80 -10.04
C ARG A 532 -6.11 -6.11 -9.85
N PHE A 533 -5.79 -6.80 -10.92
CA PHE A 533 -4.96 -8.00 -10.86
C PHE A 533 -4.18 -8.26 -12.15
N VAL A 534 -3.19 -9.14 -12.05
CA VAL A 534 -2.41 -9.64 -13.18
C VAL A 534 -2.38 -11.17 -13.12
N THR A 535 -2.56 -11.80 -14.28
CA THR A 535 -2.35 -13.23 -14.50
C THR A 535 -1.33 -13.45 -15.63
N ASP A 536 -0.98 -14.70 -15.90
CA ASP A 536 -0.21 -15.10 -17.10
C ASP A 536 -0.84 -14.68 -18.43
N LYS A 537 -2.17 -14.47 -18.46
CA LYS A 537 -2.98 -14.20 -19.66
C LYS A 537 -3.67 -12.86 -19.66
N ASN A 538 -4.07 -12.35 -18.50
CA ASN A 538 -4.90 -11.16 -18.41
C ASN A 538 -4.36 -10.13 -17.42
N VAL A 539 -4.63 -8.86 -17.69
CA VAL A 539 -4.47 -7.74 -16.76
C VAL A 539 -5.83 -7.08 -16.64
N TYR A 540 -6.30 -6.89 -15.41
CA TYR A 540 -7.55 -6.17 -15.16
C TYR A 540 -7.26 -4.82 -14.51
N ALA A 541 -7.57 -3.74 -15.22
CA ALA A 541 -7.31 -2.38 -14.78
C ALA A 541 -8.37 -1.39 -15.29
N GLN A 542 -8.83 -0.49 -14.42
CA GLN A 542 -9.87 0.52 -14.74
C GLN A 542 -11.11 -0.09 -15.41
N GLU A 543 -11.61 -1.19 -14.87
CA GLU A 543 -12.80 -1.90 -15.38
C GLU A 543 -12.66 -2.47 -16.80
N VAL A 544 -11.43 -2.64 -17.29
CA VAL A 544 -11.13 -3.22 -18.60
C VAL A 544 -10.22 -4.45 -18.43
N CYS A 545 -10.53 -5.51 -19.18
CA CYS A 545 -9.70 -6.71 -19.31
C CYS A 545 -8.75 -6.53 -20.50
N TYR A 546 -7.46 -6.77 -20.29
CA TYR A 546 -6.43 -6.68 -21.32
C TYR A 546 -5.67 -8.00 -21.41
N ASP A 547 -5.23 -8.37 -22.62
CA ASP A 547 -4.27 -9.46 -22.80
C ASP A 547 -2.93 -9.08 -22.15
N SER A 548 -2.37 -9.97 -21.33
CA SER A 548 -1.20 -9.71 -20.49
C SER A 548 0.06 -9.40 -21.28
N LYS A 549 0.16 -9.88 -22.54
CA LYS A 549 1.36 -9.78 -23.38
C LYS A 549 1.30 -8.61 -24.35
N THR A 550 0.12 -8.36 -24.93
CA THR A 550 -0.07 -7.36 -25.98
C THR A 550 -0.60 -6.04 -25.44
N GLY A 551 -1.31 -6.06 -24.31
CA GLY A 551 -2.02 -4.89 -23.78
C GLY A 551 -3.27 -4.50 -24.57
N GLU A 552 -3.72 -5.34 -25.52
CA GLU A 552 -4.97 -5.12 -26.24
C GLU A 552 -6.18 -5.49 -25.35
N GLU A 553 -7.27 -4.74 -25.48
CA GLU A 553 -8.52 -5.04 -24.76
C GLU A 553 -9.09 -6.39 -25.21
N THR A 554 -9.51 -7.21 -24.25
CA THR A 554 -10.10 -8.55 -24.47
C THR A 554 -11.51 -8.65 -23.91
N ASP A 555 -12.17 -9.80 -24.09
CA ASP A 555 -13.51 -10.02 -23.54
C ASP A 555 -13.46 -10.05 -22.00
N MET A 556 -14.28 -9.22 -21.37
CA MET A 556 -14.42 -9.15 -19.91
C MET A 556 -14.75 -10.51 -19.27
N ALA A 557 -15.39 -11.42 -20.01
CA ALA A 557 -15.67 -12.78 -19.55
C ALA A 557 -14.40 -13.57 -19.16
N GLU A 558 -13.23 -13.22 -19.72
CA GLU A 558 -11.96 -13.85 -19.35
C GLU A 558 -11.43 -13.39 -17.99
N CYS A 559 -11.77 -12.16 -17.57
CA CYS A 559 -11.38 -11.60 -16.28
C CYS A 559 -12.39 -11.92 -15.17
N GLU A 560 -13.66 -12.17 -15.47
CA GLU A 560 -14.75 -12.33 -14.47
C GLU A 560 -14.43 -13.35 -13.34
N PRO A 561 -13.90 -14.57 -13.61
CA PRO A 561 -13.57 -15.51 -12.55
C PRO A 561 -12.48 -14.98 -11.60
N PHE A 562 -11.51 -14.25 -12.13
CA PHE A 562 -10.42 -13.66 -11.37
C PHE A 562 -10.87 -12.41 -10.60
N ILE A 563 -11.86 -11.66 -11.09
CA ILE A 563 -12.52 -10.57 -10.35
C ILE A 563 -13.20 -11.13 -9.09
N GLU A 564 -13.96 -12.22 -9.22
CA GLU A 564 -14.64 -12.85 -8.08
C GLU A 564 -13.63 -13.41 -7.07
N ARG A 565 -12.55 -14.05 -7.55
CA ARG A 565 -11.47 -14.52 -6.69
C ARG A 565 -10.76 -13.39 -5.97
N ALA A 566 -10.37 -12.33 -6.68
CA ALA A 566 -9.71 -11.17 -6.09
C ALA A 566 -10.56 -10.54 -5.00
N ALA A 567 -11.86 -10.35 -5.24
CA ALA A 567 -12.77 -9.82 -4.23
C ALA A 567 -12.89 -10.74 -3.00
N THR A 568 -12.86 -12.05 -3.22
CA THR A 568 -12.97 -13.07 -2.16
C THR A 568 -11.71 -13.07 -1.28
N GLU A 569 -10.51 -13.13 -1.87
CA GLU A 569 -9.26 -13.13 -1.12
C GLU A 569 -9.03 -11.83 -0.34
N LEU A 570 -9.30 -10.68 -0.98
CA LEU A 570 -9.23 -9.38 -0.30
C LEU A 570 -10.21 -9.31 0.88
N ASN A 571 -11.43 -9.83 0.72
CA ASN A 571 -12.42 -9.90 1.79
C ASN A 571 -12.00 -10.85 2.91
N TYR A 572 -11.45 -12.03 2.62
CA TYR A 572 -10.97 -12.96 3.64
C TYR A 572 -9.79 -12.40 4.43
N SER A 573 -8.87 -11.69 3.77
CA SER A 573 -7.81 -10.96 4.48
C SER A 573 -8.39 -9.89 5.41
N ASP A 574 -9.34 -9.10 4.92
CA ASP A 574 -10.03 -8.08 5.75
C ASP A 574 -10.83 -8.71 6.90
N MET A 575 -11.43 -9.89 6.73
CA MET A 575 -12.11 -10.62 7.79
C MET A 575 -11.12 -11.05 8.88
N ILE A 576 -9.98 -11.64 8.51
CA ILE A 576 -8.93 -12.03 9.46
C ILE A 576 -8.49 -10.82 10.29
N ILE A 577 -8.19 -9.69 9.63
CA ILE A 577 -7.66 -8.49 10.28
C ILE A 577 -8.74 -7.79 11.12
N ASN A 578 -9.91 -7.49 10.54
CA ASN A 578 -10.93 -6.70 11.23
C ASN A 578 -11.64 -7.50 12.32
N GLY A 579 -11.80 -8.81 12.11
CA GLY A 579 -12.35 -9.74 13.07
C GLY A 579 -11.34 -10.12 14.15
N ASP A 580 -10.03 -9.92 13.91
CA ASP A 580 -8.95 -10.45 14.75
C ASP A 580 -9.16 -11.96 14.99
N LEU A 581 -9.38 -12.67 13.87
CA LEU A 581 -9.89 -14.06 13.87
C LEU A 581 -8.84 -15.06 14.38
N LEU A 582 -7.56 -14.74 14.26
CA LEU A 582 -6.48 -15.64 14.68
C LEU A 582 -6.45 -15.86 16.20
N ARG A 583 -7.05 -14.95 16.99
CA ARG A 583 -7.24 -15.17 18.44
C ARG A 583 -7.99 -16.46 18.75
N PHE A 584 -8.95 -16.85 17.89
CA PHE A 584 -9.74 -18.06 18.10
C PHE A 584 -8.93 -19.33 17.82
N LYS A 585 -7.91 -19.26 16.97
CA LYS A 585 -6.97 -20.37 16.74
C LYS A 585 -6.05 -20.54 17.95
N GLU A 586 -5.51 -19.43 18.46
CA GLU A 586 -4.68 -19.41 19.67
C GLU A 586 -5.45 -19.95 20.90
N GLU A 587 -6.71 -19.56 21.08
CA GLU A 587 -7.58 -20.08 22.16
C GLU A 587 -7.80 -21.60 22.06
N GLN A 588 -7.96 -22.14 20.83
CA GLN A 588 -8.13 -23.58 20.59
C GLN A 588 -6.86 -24.38 20.92
N GLU A 589 -5.69 -23.84 20.58
CA GLU A 589 -4.39 -24.43 20.87
C GLU A 589 -4.08 -24.42 22.38
N GLN A 590 -4.51 -23.37 23.09
CA GLN A 590 -4.31 -23.23 24.54
C GLN A 590 -5.34 -24.01 25.40
N SER A 591 -6.48 -24.44 24.83
CA SER A 591 -7.56 -25.16 25.55
C SER A 591 -8.00 -26.50 24.92
N PRO A 592 -7.11 -27.51 24.80
CA PRO A 592 -7.45 -28.79 24.16
C PRO A 592 -8.54 -29.61 24.87
N GLU A 593 -8.81 -29.36 26.17
CA GLU A 593 -9.79 -30.14 26.95
C GLU A 593 -11.27 -29.86 26.57
N LEU A 594 -11.58 -28.72 25.95
CA LEU A 594 -12.96 -28.36 25.56
C LEU A 594 -13.41 -28.99 24.23
N ASN A 595 -12.48 -29.37 23.34
CA ASN A 595 -12.77 -30.00 22.04
C ASN A 595 -13.18 -31.48 22.13
N SER A 596 -13.05 -32.11 23.30
CA SER A 596 -13.50 -33.49 23.52
C SER A 596 -15.00 -33.61 23.82
N LYS A 597 -15.69 -32.50 24.13
CA LYS A 597 -17.12 -32.51 24.52
C LYS A 597 -18.10 -32.12 23.40
N SER A 598 -17.62 -31.76 22.22
CA SER A 598 -18.46 -31.45 21.05
C SER A 598 -18.50 -32.58 20.00
N LYS A 599 -17.84 -33.71 20.27
CA LYS A 599 -17.87 -34.93 19.44
C LYS A 599 -18.60 -36.12 20.10
N GLU A 600 -19.58 -35.84 20.98
CA GLU A 600 -20.57 -36.84 21.43
C GLU A 600 -21.97 -36.51 20.92
#